data_AF-C4YRH3-F1
#
_entry.id   AF-C4YRH3-F1
#
_cell.length_a   1.000
_cell.length_b   1.000
_cell.length_c   1.000
_cell.angle_alpha   90.00
_cell.angle_beta   90.00
_cell.angle_gamma   90.00
#
_symmetry.space_group_name_H-M   'P 1'
#
loop_
_entity.id
_entity.type
_entity.pdbx_description
1 polymer ?
#
loop_
_entity_poly.entity_id
_entity_poly.type
_entity_poly.pdbx_seq_one_letter_code
_entity_poly.pdbx_strand_id
1 'polypeptide(L)'
;MSVTLATPIKDFIELKWSDTAISKYHNIWLRDNCHCEKCHYSLTKQRLLNSATINPDIKPKSIDLKQDGLNIIWDQEDHESKYDFNWLRLHSYQPRLIPIDEKLKDGKKLLKREFWQVKEIEKNLPTVDYNKIMESTDNNNENAIKDWVLKIWKHGFCLIDNVPVTPEDTEKLCEKLNYIRPTHYGGFWDFTSDLAKADTAYTNFDISSHTDGTYWSDTPGLQLFHLLYHDGTGGTTSLVDAFKCAEILKQKYPESYEIFCRIPVPAHSAGEEKVCIQPDEYNPIFKLDDQGQLLQVRWNQSDRSTMDNWENPETDIPRFYQAIRNWVEIITSPENEMWYQMKPGQCLIFDNWRVFHSRSEFTGKRRLCGAYFERDDFVSRLKLLVLGRQAVLDAI
;
A
#
# COMPACT_ATOMS: atom_id res chain seq x y z
N MET A 1 19.13 -13.87 21.33
CA MET A 1 18.33 -14.17 22.55
C MET A 1 18.27 -15.67 22.71
N SER A 2 18.11 -16.20 23.92
CA SER A 2 18.09 -17.66 24.14
C SER A 2 16.93 -18.10 25.03
N VAL A 3 16.52 -19.35 24.87
CA VAL A 3 15.57 -20.03 25.76
C VAL A 3 16.35 -20.76 26.84
N THR A 4 15.91 -20.63 28.10
CA THR A 4 16.54 -21.24 29.27
C THR A 4 15.86 -22.53 29.69
N LEU A 5 14.57 -22.68 29.39
CA LEU A 5 13.77 -23.87 29.70
C LEU A 5 12.64 -24.02 28.68
N ALA A 6 12.40 -25.25 28.25
CA ALA A 6 11.24 -25.64 27.45
C ALA A 6 10.49 -26.75 28.19
N THR A 7 9.23 -26.49 28.52
CA THR A 7 8.40 -27.40 29.32
C THR A 7 7.16 -27.79 28.52
N PRO A 8 6.94 -29.09 28.24
CA PRO A 8 5.67 -29.53 27.65
C PRO A 8 4.56 -29.43 28.71
N ILE A 9 3.47 -28.73 28.39
CA ILE A 9 2.31 -28.53 29.25
C ILE A 9 1.05 -28.86 28.44
N LYS A 10 0.54 -30.09 28.60
CA LYS A 10 -0.65 -30.58 27.89
C LYS A 10 -0.50 -30.42 26.36
N ASP A 11 -1.23 -29.49 25.76
CA ASP A 11 -1.27 -29.24 24.32
C ASP A 11 -0.28 -28.15 23.88
N PHE A 12 0.58 -27.70 24.80
CA PHE A 12 1.53 -26.61 24.60
C PHE A 12 2.97 -27.01 24.92
N ILE A 13 3.90 -26.23 24.39
CA ILE A 13 5.26 -26.08 24.88
C ILE A 13 5.41 -24.65 25.40
N GLU A 14 5.73 -24.54 26.69
CA GLU A 14 6.07 -23.27 27.35
C GLU A 14 7.58 -23.04 27.27
N LEU A 15 7.98 -21.88 26.75
CA LEU A 15 9.37 -21.46 26.68
C LEU A 15 9.61 -20.33 27.68
N LYS A 16 10.62 -20.50 28.53
CA LYS A 16 11.14 -19.46 29.42
C LYS A 16 12.38 -18.82 28.80
N TRP A 17 12.29 -17.55 28.47
CA TRP A 17 13.34 -16.79 27.82
C TRP A 17 14.39 -16.28 28.81
N SER A 18 15.60 -15.98 28.31
CA SER A 18 16.70 -15.43 29.11
C SER A 18 16.38 -14.09 29.76
N ASP A 19 15.45 -13.32 29.18
CA ASP A 19 14.95 -12.05 29.72
C ASP A 19 13.74 -12.22 30.65
N THR A 20 13.51 -13.45 31.14
CA THR A 20 12.41 -13.85 32.04
C THR A 20 11.01 -13.86 31.42
N ALA A 21 10.85 -13.44 30.17
CA ALA A 21 9.59 -13.57 29.46
C ALA A 21 9.18 -15.05 29.35
N ILE A 22 7.88 -15.30 29.21
CA ILE A 22 7.31 -16.62 29.01
C ILE A 22 6.42 -16.57 27.77
N SER A 23 6.55 -17.54 26.88
CA SER A 23 5.65 -17.73 25.72
C SER A 23 5.21 -19.18 25.60
N LYS A 24 3.98 -19.40 25.12
CA LYS A 24 3.38 -20.72 24.93
C LYS A 24 3.04 -20.93 23.47
N TYR A 25 3.38 -22.10 22.94
CA TYR A 25 3.07 -22.50 21.58
C TYR A 25 2.31 -23.83 21.62
N HIS A 26 1.21 -23.94 20.88
CA HIS A 26 0.46 -25.18 20.77
C HIS A 26 1.29 -26.19 19.97
N ASN A 27 1.24 -27.47 20.38
CA ASN A 27 1.94 -28.56 19.70
C ASN A 27 1.56 -28.62 18.21
N ILE A 28 0.24 -28.55 17.93
CA ILE A 28 -0.29 -28.55 16.56
C ILE A 28 0.23 -27.38 15.73
N TRP A 29 0.34 -26.18 16.32
CA TRP A 29 0.84 -24.99 15.64
C TRP A 29 2.32 -25.12 15.31
N LEU A 30 3.13 -25.59 16.27
CA LEU A 30 4.55 -25.86 16.02
C LEU A 30 4.69 -26.89 14.88
N ARG A 31 3.99 -28.03 14.97
CA ARG A 31 4.04 -29.06 13.93
C ARG A 31 3.66 -28.55 12.55
N ASP A 32 2.61 -27.72 12.46
CA ASP A 32 2.15 -27.11 11.21
C ASP A 32 3.20 -26.18 10.59
N ASN A 33 3.95 -25.47 11.44
CA ASN A 33 5.00 -24.53 11.05
C ASN A 33 6.40 -25.17 11.09
N CYS A 34 6.51 -26.50 10.92
CA CYS A 34 7.80 -27.16 10.82
C CYS A 34 8.58 -26.70 9.57
N HIS A 35 9.82 -26.26 9.75
CA HIS A 35 10.69 -25.78 8.67
C HIS A 35 11.64 -26.85 8.09
N CYS A 36 11.42 -28.13 8.38
CA CYS A 36 12.22 -29.21 7.77
C CYS A 36 11.89 -29.36 6.28
N GLU A 37 12.80 -29.96 5.51
CA GLU A 37 12.66 -30.11 4.05
C GLU A 37 11.43 -30.92 3.60
N LYS A 38 10.86 -31.75 4.50
CA LYS A 38 9.61 -32.48 4.23
C LYS A 38 8.36 -31.62 4.39
N CYS A 39 8.42 -30.59 5.24
CA CYS A 39 7.27 -29.76 5.61
C CYS A 39 7.30 -28.39 4.94
N HIS A 40 8.47 -27.95 4.47
CA HIS A 40 8.68 -26.63 3.93
C HIS A 40 9.74 -26.66 2.82
N TYR A 41 9.39 -26.13 1.65
CA TYR A 41 10.31 -26.05 0.52
C TYR A 41 11.17 -24.79 0.62
N SER A 42 12.46 -24.97 0.92
CA SER A 42 13.38 -23.88 1.25
C SER A 42 13.61 -22.87 0.13
N LEU A 43 13.44 -23.27 -1.14
CA LEU A 43 13.63 -22.39 -2.30
C LEU A 43 12.47 -21.40 -2.48
N THR A 44 11.22 -21.89 -2.44
CA THR A 44 10.02 -21.04 -2.62
C THR A 44 9.49 -20.46 -1.31
N LYS A 45 9.99 -20.92 -0.16
CA LYS A 45 9.51 -20.55 1.17
C LYS A 45 8.04 -20.92 1.41
N GLN A 46 7.60 -22.04 0.83
CA GLN A 46 6.21 -22.51 0.90
C GLN A 46 6.09 -23.77 1.74
N ARG A 47 4.94 -23.90 2.42
CA ARG A 47 4.58 -25.13 3.15
C ARG A 47 4.30 -26.27 2.17
N LEU A 48 4.82 -27.44 2.49
CA LEU A 48 4.54 -28.72 1.81
C LEU A 48 3.60 -29.60 2.63
N LEU A 49 3.59 -29.42 3.95
CA LEU A 49 2.73 -30.18 4.85
C LEU A 49 1.27 -29.80 4.65
N ASN A 50 0.41 -30.81 4.47
CA ASN A 50 -1.03 -30.64 4.59
C ASN A 50 -1.42 -30.61 6.07
N SER A 51 -1.79 -29.45 6.59
CA SER A 51 -2.17 -29.23 7.99
C SER A 51 -3.25 -30.20 8.49
N ALA A 52 -4.18 -30.64 7.62
CA ALA A 52 -5.24 -31.56 7.98
C ALA A 52 -4.76 -32.99 8.31
N THR A 53 -3.51 -33.32 7.96
CA THR A 53 -2.89 -34.62 8.28
C THR A 53 -2.20 -34.65 9.64
N ILE A 54 -2.12 -33.50 10.32
CA ILE A 54 -1.57 -33.42 11.67
C ILE A 54 -2.59 -33.98 12.63
N ASN A 55 -2.17 -34.91 13.50
CA ASN A 55 -3.02 -35.40 14.57
C ASN A 55 -3.44 -34.22 15.49
N PRO A 56 -4.74 -33.96 15.72
CA PRO A 56 -5.17 -32.88 16.61
C PRO A 56 -4.61 -32.99 18.04
N ASP A 57 -4.34 -34.22 18.49
CA ASP A 57 -3.79 -34.53 19.82
C ASP A 57 -2.26 -34.74 19.81
N ILE A 58 -1.56 -34.25 18.77
CA ILE A 58 -0.11 -34.45 18.61
C ILE A 58 0.68 -34.01 19.85
N LYS A 59 1.62 -34.86 20.28
CA LYS A 59 2.45 -34.62 21.45
C LYS A 59 3.94 -34.73 21.14
N PRO A 60 4.78 -33.94 21.81
CA PRO A 60 6.22 -34.13 21.75
C PRO A 60 6.58 -35.44 22.47
N LYS A 61 7.30 -36.34 21.78
CA LYS A 61 8.00 -37.48 22.41
C LYS A 61 9.22 -37.01 23.17
N SER A 62 9.96 -36.05 22.61
CA SER A 62 11.09 -35.39 23.27
C SER A 62 11.25 -33.95 22.82
N ILE A 63 11.88 -33.16 23.69
CA ILE A 63 12.21 -31.76 23.45
C ILE A 63 13.65 -31.53 23.86
N ASP A 64 14.45 -31.01 22.94
CA ASP A 64 15.84 -30.67 23.17
C ASP A 64 16.07 -29.18 22.88
N LEU A 65 16.65 -28.47 23.85
CA LEU A 65 17.22 -27.15 23.61
C LEU A 65 18.63 -27.31 23.03
N LYS A 66 18.85 -26.76 21.84
CA LYS A 66 20.18 -26.63 21.22
C LYS A 66 20.68 -25.19 21.39
N GLN A 67 21.88 -24.91 20.89
CA GLN A 67 22.53 -23.59 21.07
C GLN A 67 21.73 -22.44 20.44
N ASP A 68 21.08 -22.70 19.30
CA ASP A 68 20.41 -21.73 18.44
C ASP A 68 18.90 -21.97 18.28
N GLY A 69 18.38 -23.09 18.80
CA GLY A 69 16.99 -23.44 18.56
C GLY A 69 16.40 -24.54 19.44
N LEU A 70 15.13 -24.80 19.18
CA LEU A 70 14.32 -25.84 19.80
C LEU A 70 14.17 -27.00 18.82
N ASN A 71 14.56 -28.20 19.24
CA ASN A 71 14.30 -29.44 18.51
C ASN A 71 13.18 -30.22 19.21
N ILE A 72 12.24 -30.73 18.42
CA ILE A 72 11.12 -31.54 18.91
C ILE A 72 11.02 -32.81 18.07
N ILE A 73 10.90 -33.96 18.72
CA ILE A 73 10.49 -35.21 18.08
C ILE A 73 9.02 -35.42 18.42
N TRP A 74 8.17 -35.52 17.40
CA TRP A 74 6.72 -35.70 17.56
C TRP A 74 6.34 -37.18 17.65
N ASP A 75 5.20 -37.49 18.27
CA ASP A 75 4.65 -38.84 18.32
C ASP A 75 4.13 -39.35 16.97
N GLN A 76 3.88 -38.44 16.02
CA GLN A 76 3.58 -38.76 14.63
C GLN A 76 4.86 -39.13 13.86
N GLU A 77 5.05 -40.42 13.61
CA GLU A 77 6.12 -41.00 12.77
C GLU A 77 7.55 -40.60 13.20
N ASP A 78 7.74 -40.27 14.49
CA ASP A 78 9.01 -39.78 15.02
C ASP A 78 9.56 -38.57 14.23
N HIS A 79 8.66 -37.75 13.70
CA HIS A 79 9.02 -36.59 12.89
C HIS A 79 9.82 -35.57 13.73
N GLU A 80 10.97 -35.15 13.22
CA GLU A 80 11.81 -34.13 13.86
C GLU A 80 11.49 -32.73 13.29
N SER A 81 11.28 -31.75 14.17
CA SER A 81 11.13 -30.33 13.82
C SER A 81 12.17 -29.48 14.54
N LYS A 82 12.66 -28.44 13.86
CA LYS A 82 13.69 -27.51 14.37
C LYS A 82 13.20 -26.08 14.19
N TYR A 83 13.35 -25.26 15.23
CA TYR A 83 12.92 -23.87 15.22
C TYR A 83 14.01 -22.96 15.78
N ASP A 84 14.35 -21.91 15.04
CA ASP A 84 15.24 -20.85 15.51
C ASP A 84 14.59 -20.05 16.65
N PHE A 85 15.38 -19.66 17.66
CA PHE A 85 14.84 -18.90 18.79
C PHE A 85 14.35 -17.50 18.42
N ASN A 86 14.94 -16.83 17.44
CA ASN A 86 14.44 -15.54 16.99
C ASN A 86 13.10 -15.71 16.27
N TRP A 87 12.96 -16.74 15.43
CA TRP A 87 11.68 -17.06 14.78
C TRP A 87 10.59 -17.33 15.82
N LEU A 88 10.86 -18.21 16.80
CA LEU A 88 9.89 -18.50 17.87
C LEU A 88 9.47 -17.21 18.58
N ARG A 89 10.43 -16.37 18.97
CA ARG A 89 10.12 -15.12 19.67
C ARG A 89 9.30 -14.15 18.82
N LEU A 90 9.65 -14.01 17.55
CA LEU A 90 8.99 -13.12 16.60
C LEU A 90 7.54 -13.54 16.32
N HIS A 91 7.27 -14.85 16.32
CA HIS A 91 5.95 -15.43 16.07
C HIS A 91 5.23 -15.88 17.34
N SER A 92 5.72 -15.47 18.52
CA SER A 92 5.01 -15.68 19.79
C SER A 92 3.65 -15.01 19.72
N TYR A 93 2.59 -15.76 19.99
CA TYR A 93 1.22 -15.25 20.01
C TYR A 93 0.56 -15.36 21.40
N GLN A 94 1.15 -16.14 22.32
CA GLN A 94 0.61 -16.33 23.68
C GLN A 94 1.71 -16.18 24.76
N PRO A 95 2.00 -14.95 25.21
CA PRO A 95 1.50 -13.68 24.67
C PRO A 95 2.25 -13.30 23.39
N ARG A 96 1.77 -12.26 22.71
CA ARG A 96 2.54 -11.60 21.66
C ARG A 96 3.74 -10.88 22.29
N LEU A 97 4.94 -11.40 22.07
CA LEU A 97 6.18 -10.82 22.63
C LEU A 97 6.72 -9.67 21.79
N ILE A 98 6.51 -9.72 20.47
CA ILE A 98 6.88 -8.65 19.53
C ILE A 98 5.59 -8.04 18.97
N PRO A 99 5.33 -6.74 19.18
CA PRO A 99 4.19 -6.04 18.59
C PRO A 99 4.11 -6.22 17.06
N ILE A 100 2.90 -6.20 16.50
CA ILE A 100 2.70 -6.49 15.06
C ILE A 100 3.42 -5.47 14.16
N ASP A 101 3.45 -4.21 14.60
CA ASP A 101 4.12 -3.08 13.94
C ASP A 101 5.65 -3.12 14.08
N GLU A 102 6.18 -3.96 14.98
CA GLU A 102 7.61 -4.21 15.17
C GLU A 102 8.06 -5.57 14.61
N LYS A 103 7.13 -6.36 14.06
CA LYS A 103 7.43 -7.68 13.48
C LYS A 103 8.41 -7.59 12.30
N LEU A 104 8.25 -6.56 11.47
CA LEU A 104 9.24 -6.22 10.46
C LEU A 104 10.37 -5.43 11.12
N LYS A 105 11.55 -6.05 11.23
CA LYS A 105 12.74 -5.41 11.81
C LYS A 105 13.00 -4.05 11.16
N ASP A 106 13.14 -3.02 11.99
CA ASP A 106 13.30 -1.60 11.59
C ASP A 106 12.14 -1.00 10.77
N GLY A 107 11.09 -1.76 10.47
CA GLY A 107 9.97 -1.38 9.62
C GLY A 107 9.25 -0.12 10.09
N LYS A 108 8.84 -0.08 11.37
CA LYS A 108 8.19 1.08 12.00
C LYS A 108 9.00 2.37 11.87
N LYS A 109 10.32 2.28 11.94
CA LYS A 109 11.23 3.43 11.85
C LYS A 109 11.47 3.85 10.41
N LEU A 110 11.84 2.89 9.56
CA LEU A 110 12.29 3.16 8.18
C LEU A 110 11.12 3.44 7.24
N LEU A 111 9.98 2.80 7.46
CA LEU A 111 8.76 2.96 6.67
C LEU A 111 7.72 3.87 7.34
N LYS A 112 8.16 4.74 8.26
CA LYS A 112 7.28 5.75 8.85
C LYS A 112 6.81 6.71 7.76
N ARG A 113 5.49 6.84 7.58
CA ARG A 113 4.89 7.84 6.69
C ARG A 113 4.99 9.23 7.30
N GLU A 114 5.20 10.22 6.45
CA GLU A 114 5.34 11.62 6.81
C GLU A 114 4.18 12.39 6.17
N PHE A 115 3.15 12.66 6.98
CA PHE A 115 1.96 13.40 6.54
C PHE A 115 2.26 14.90 6.47
N TRP A 116 1.70 15.59 5.49
CA TRP A 116 2.06 16.97 5.19
C TRP A 116 0.87 17.88 4.90
N GLN A 117 1.05 19.16 5.21
CA GLN A 117 0.34 20.29 4.64
C GLN A 117 1.33 21.04 3.71
N VAL A 118 0.89 22.07 3.00
CA VAL A 118 1.71 22.78 1.99
C VAL A 118 3.01 23.31 2.58
N LYS A 119 2.93 23.96 3.75
CA LYS A 119 4.08 24.59 4.43
C LYS A 119 5.20 23.61 4.80
N GLU A 120 4.89 22.32 5.01
CA GLU A 120 5.88 21.30 5.32
C GLU A 120 6.58 20.77 4.06
N ILE A 121 5.86 20.65 2.94
CA ILE A 121 6.36 19.94 1.75
C ILE A 121 6.92 20.88 0.68
N GLU A 122 6.40 22.10 0.55
CA GLU A 122 6.71 23.02 -0.57
C GLU A 122 8.20 23.36 -0.67
N LYS A 123 8.92 23.34 0.46
CA LYS A 123 10.35 23.68 0.54
C LYS A 123 11.28 22.53 0.18
N ASN A 124 10.78 21.30 0.22
CA ASN A 124 11.58 20.09 0.00
C ASN A 124 10.75 19.02 -0.68
N LEU A 125 10.43 19.27 -1.95
CA LEU A 125 9.68 18.33 -2.76
C LEU A 125 10.44 17.01 -2.95
N PRO A 126 9.81 15.85 -2.72
CA PRO A 126 10.43 14.55 -2.94
C PRO A 126 10.78 14.41 -4.43
N THR A 127 12.07 14.49 -4.75
CA THR A 127 12.56 14.50 -6.12
C THR A 127 13.70 13.51 -6.30
N VAL A 128 13.75 12.87 -7.46
CA VAL A 128 14.81 11.95 -7.90
C VAL A 128 15.19 12.23 -9.36
N ASP A 129 16.33 11.69 -9.79
CA ASP A 129 16.87 11.88 -11.14
C ASP A 129 16.69 10.61 -11.98
N TYR A 130 16.13 10.76 -13.18
CA TYR A 130 15.90 9.68 -14.13
C TYR A 130 17.17 8.87 -14.44
N ASN A 131 18.28 9.54 -14.74
CA ASN A 131 19.50 8.86 -15.18
C ASN A 131 20.05 7.96 -14.07
N LYS A 132 20.03 8.42 -12.82
CA LYS A 132 20.41 7.61 -11.65
C LYS A 132 19.53 6.37 -11.47
N ILE A 133 18.23 6.50 -11.73
CA ILE A 133 17.30 5.36 -11.68
C ILE A 133 17.63 4.37 -12.79
N MET A 134 17.84 4.84 -14.02
CA MET A 134 18.09 3.96 -15.16
C MET A 134 19.46 3.26 -15.09
N GLU A 135 20.46 3.90 -14.51
CA GLU A 135 21.78 3.32 -14.18
C GLU A 135 21.74 2.32 -13.02
N SER A 136 20.62 2.22 -12.29
CA SER A 136 20.49 1.23 -11.22
C SER A 136 20.45 -0.19 -11.79
N THR A 137 21.20 -1.07 -11.14
CA THR A 137 21.32 -2.49 -11.48
C THR A 137 21.40 -3.31 -10.19
N ASP A 138 21.14 -4.62 -10.26
CA ASP A 138 21.29 -5.52 -9.12
C ASP A 138 22.69 -5.43 -8.47
N ASN A 139 23.72 -5.10 -9.26
CA ASN A 139 25.10 -4.99 -8.81
C ASN A 139 25.42 -3.72 -8.00
N ASN A 140 24.59 -2.67 -8.05
CA ASN A 140 24.79 -1.43 -7.28
C ASN A 140 23.79 -1.24 -6.13
N ASN A 141 23.17 -2.34 -5.69
CA ASN A 141 22.17 -2.40 -4.61
C ASN A 141 20.93 -1.53 -4.87
N GLU A 142 20.67 -1.12 -6.12
CA GLU A 142 19.49 -0.35 -6.51
C GLU A 142 19.24 0.91 -5.65
N ASN A 143 20.30 1.59 -5.18
CA ASN A 143 20.17 2.67 -4.20
C ASN A 143 19.28 3.84 -4.68
N ALA A 144 19.31 4.19 -5.97
CA ALA A 144 18.46 5.26 -6.50
C ALA A 144 16.98 4.83 -6.55
N ILE A 145 16.71 3.56 -6.87
CA ILE A 145 15.35 3.00 -6.82
C ILE A 145 14.87 2.94 -5.37
N LYS A 146 15.72 2.51 -4.42
CA LYS A 146 15.42 2.52 -2.99
C LYS A 146 15.02 3.91 -2.49
N ASP A 147 15.78 4.95 -2.85
CA ASP A 147 15.47 6.33 -2.51
C ASP A 147 14.14 6.79 -3.13
N TRP A 148 13.91 6.44 -4.40
CA TRP A 148 12.67 6.74 -5.12
C TRP A 148 11.43 6.12 -4.47
N VAL A 149 11.43 4.80 -4.22
CA VAL A 149 10.28 4.11 -3.61
C VAL A 149 10.05 4.57 -2.16
N LEU A 150 11.11 4.88 -1.42
CA LEU A 150 11.00 5.37 -0.07
C LEU A 150 10.38 6.78 -0.02
N LYS A 151 10.73 7.65 -0.97
CA LYS A 151 10.11 8.98 -1.11
C LYS A 151 8.61 8.88 -1.43
N ILE A 152 8.24 8.02 -2.38
CA ILE A 152 6.82 7.73 -2.68
C ILE A 152 6.10 7.25 -1.42
N TRP A 153 6.65 6.28 -0.69
CA TRP A 153 6.00 5.75 0.50
C TRP A 153 5.85 6.79 1.62
N LYS A 154 6.91 7.53 1.89
CA LYS A 154 6.95 8.51 2.99
C LYS A 154 6.02 9.69 2.73
N HIS A 155 6.14 10.31 1.56
CA HIS A 155 5.44 11.55 1.24
C HIS A 155 4.17 11.31 0.43
N GLY A 156 3.93 10.11 -0.07
CA GLY A 156 2.81 9.79 -0.94
C GLY A 156 3.01 10.20 -2.40
N PHE A 157 4.11 10.88 -2.75
CA PHE A 157 4.46 11.20 -4.13
C PHE A 157 5.97 11.41 -4.31
N CYS A 158 6.41 11.43 -5.57
CA CYS A 158 7.76 11.81 -5.96
C CYS A 158 7.76 12.40 -7.38
N LEU A 159 8.54 13.46 -7.58
CA LEU A 159 8.90 13.99 -8.89
C LEU A 159 10.13 13.25 -9.42
N ILE A 160 10.16 12.97 -10.72
CA ILE A 160 11.34 12.47 -11.43
C ILE A 160 11.74 13.50 -12.47
N ASP A 161 12.91 14.11 -12.29
CA ASP A 161 13.48 15.07 -13.23
C ASP A 161 14.33 14.37 -14.30
N ASN A 162 14.53 15.07 -15.42
CA ASN A 162 15.41 14.68 -16.53
C ASN A 162 14.97 13.41 -17.26
N VAL A 163 13.67 13.15 -17.32
CA VAL A 163 13.09 12.08 -18.13
C VAL A 163 13.08 12.54 -19.60
N PRO A 164 13.61 11.76 -20.56
CA PRO A 164 13.48 12.09 -21.98
C PRO A 164 12.01 12.23 -22.35
N VAL A 165 11.65 13.27 -23.12
CA VAL A 165 10.27 13.57 -23.54
C VAL A 165 9.75 12.61 -24.63
N THR A 166 9.76 11.32 -24.31
CA THR A 166 9.28 10.23 -25.14
C THR A 166 8.40 9.27 -24.30
N PRO A 167 7.30 8.75 -24.88
CA PRO A 167 6.54 7.67 -24.27
C PRO A 167 7.41 6.45 -23.92
N GLU A 168 8.33 6.07 -24.80
CA GLU A 168 9.13 4.85 -24.69
C GLU A 168 10.11 4.88 -23.51
N ASP A 169 10.72 6.04 -23.20
CA ASP A 169 11.59 6.17 -22.02
C ASP A 169 10.78 6.24 -20.72
N THR A 170 9.54 6.72 -20.79
CA THR A 170 8.61 6.70 -19.66
C THR A 170 8.18 5.28 -19.33
N GLU A 171 7.82 4.48 -20.33
CA GLU A 171 7.44 3.09 -20.17
C GLU A 171 8.58 2.28 -19.53
N LYS A 172 9.82 2.45 -20.02
CA LYS A 172 11.01 1.84 -19.40
C LYS A 172 11.22 2.28 -17.95
N LEU A 173 10.98 3.55 -17.62
CA LEU A 173 11.03 4.04 -16.25
C LEU A 173 9.98 3.34 -15.37
N CYS A 174 8.76 3.18 -15.88
CA CYS A 174 7.69 2.45 -15.20
C CYS A 174 8.10 0.99 -14.95
N GLU A 175 8.60 0.30 -15.96
CA GLU A 175 9.07 -1.10 -15.87
C GLU A 175 10.27 -1.27 -14.92
N LYS A 176 11.10 -0.24 -14.77
CA LYS A 176 12.18 -0.21 -13.76
C LYS A 176 11.64 -0.21 -12.33
N LEU A 177 10.44 0.33 -12.13
CA LEU A 177 9.74 0.28 -10.86
C LEU A 177 9.04 -1.06 -10.68
N ASN A 178 8.07 -1.38 -11.55
CA ASN A 178 7.24 -2.60 -11.51
C ASN A 178 6.54 -2.77 -12.87
N TYR A 179 5.81 -3.89 -13.07
CA TYR A 179 4.95 -4.00 -14.25
C TYR A 179 3.86 -2.93 -14.24
N ILE A 180 3.44 -2.56 -15.45
CA ILE A 180 2.34 -1.62 -15.68
C ILE A 180 1.03 -2.40 -15.61
N ARG A 181 0.09 -1.94 -14.78
CA ARG A 181 -1.25 -2.53 -14.63
C ARG A 181 -2.08 -2.28 -15.90
N PRO A 182 -2.50 -3.32 -16.64
CA PRO A 182 -3.45 -3.16 -17.73
C PRO A 182 -4.83 -2.77 -17.21
N THR A 183 -5.51 -1.88 -17.93
CA THR A 183 -6.88 -1.44 -17.66
C THR A 183 -7.70 -1.48 -18.95
N HIS A 184 -9.00 -1.16 -18.90
CA HIS A 184 -9.80 -0.96 -20.12
C HIS A 184 -9.30 0.22 -20.96
N TYR A 185 -8.56 1.15 -20.37
CA TYR A 185 -7.85 2.20 -21.09
C TYR A 185 -6.55 1.71 -21.76
N GLY A 186 -6.16 0.45 -21.60
CA GLY A 186 -4.84 -0.08 -21.97
C GLY A 186 -3.90 -0.17 -20.77
N GLY A 187 -2.64 -0.55 -21.01
CA GLY A 187 -1.58 -0.59 -19.98
C GLY A 187 -0.89 0.76 -19.82
N PHE A 188 0.01 1.06 -20.75
CA PHE A 188 0.61 2.38 -20.87
C PHE A 188 -0.25 3.26 -21.77
N TRP A 189 -0.49 4.50 -21.35
CA TRP A 189 -1.30 5.45 -22.11
C TRP A 189 -0.50 6.68 -22.49
N ASP A 190 -0.76 7.21 -23.67
CA ASP A 190 -0.19 8.44 -24.23
C ASP A 190 -1.33 9.18 -24.93
N PHE A 191 -1.67 10.34 -24.41
CA PHE A 191 -2.82 11.08 -24.89
C PHE A 191 -2.59 12.59 -24.93
N THR A 192 -3.45 13.22 -25.73
CA THR A 192 -3.66 14.66 -25.73
C THR A 192 -5.13 14.94 -25.44
N SER A 193 -5.50 16.19 -25.20
CA SER A 193 -6.90 16.58 -25.02
C SER A 193 -7.62 16.64 -26.37
N ASP A 194 -7.81 15.48 -26.99
CA ASP A 194 -8.52 15.28 -28.26
C ASP A 194 -9.85 14.54 -28.09
N LEU A 195 -10.26 14.24 -26.84
CA LEU A 195 -11.44 13.42 -26.52
C LEU A 195 -11.42 12.02 -27.15
N ALA A 196 -10.25 11.45 -27.46
CA ALA A 196 -10.14 10.11 -28.03
C ALA A 196 -10.76 9.02 -27.14
N LYS A 197 -10.91 9.28 -25.83
CA LYS A 197 -11.71 8.48 -24.90
C LYS A 197 -12.74 9.36 -24.21
N ALA A 198 -13.91 8.79 -23.94
CA ALA A 198 -15.02 9.45 -23.26
C ALA A 198 -14.79 9.52 -21.74
N ASP A 199 -13.70 10.16 -21.35
CA ASP A 199 -13.29 10.36 -19.96
C ASP A 199 -12.93 11.85 -19.74
N THR A 200 -13.30 12.40 -18.58
CA THR A 200 -13.12 13.82 -18.27
C THR A 200 -11.64 14.24 -18.25
N ALA A 201 -10.71 13.29 -18.05
CA ALA A 201 -9.27 13.50 -18.18
C ALA A 201 -8.83 13.98 -19.58
N TYR A 202 -9.63 13.69 -20.62
CA TYR A 202 -9.36 14.05 -22.02
C TYR A 202 -10.01 15.39 -22.43
N THR A 203 -10.64 16.10 -21.49
CA THR A 203 -11.18 17.45 -21.68
C THR A 203 -10.17 18.52 -21.26
N ASN A 204 -10.46 19.79 -21.55
CA ASN A 204 -9.68 20.94 -21.09
C ASN A 204 -10.23 21.58 -19.80
N PHE A 205 -11.35 21.09 -19.25
CA PHE A 205 -11.96 21.58 -18.01
C PHE A 205 -11.08 21.34 -16.78
N ASP A 206 -11.39 21.99 -15.66
CA ASP A 206 -10.77 21.65 -14.39
C ASP A 206 -11.21 20.25 -13.92
N ILE A 207 -10.30 19.58 -13.22
CA ILE A 207 -10.57 18.29 -12.59
C ILE A 207 -10.32 18.49 -11.12
N SER A 208 -11.37 18.35 -10.31
CA SER A 208 -11.29 18.48 -8.85
C SER A 208 -10.43 17.38 -8.20
N SER A 209 -9.92 17.63 -7.00
CA SER A 209 -9.09 16.68 -6.24
C SER A 209 -9.77 15.32 -6.06
N HIS A 210 -9.11 14.25 -6.52
CA HIS A 210 -9.63 12.88 -6.51
C HIS A 210 -8.53 11.80 -6.41
N THR A 211 -8.95 10.56 -6.17
CA THR A 211 -8.20 9.33 -6.44
C THR A 211 -8.83 8.58 -7.62
N ASP A 212 -8.00 7.97 -8.45
CA ASP A 212 -8.47 7.28 -9.65
C ASP A 212 -9.04 5.92 -9.35
N GLY A 213 -10.04 5.54 -10.15
CA GLY A 213 -10.47 4.16 -10.25
C GLY A 213 -11.33 3.70 -9.08
N THR A 214 -12.09 4.60 -8.45
CA THR A 214 -12.95 4.24 -7.32
C THR A 214 -14.01 3.19 -7.69
N TYR A 215 -14.31 3.07 -8.99
CA TYR A 215 -15.16 2.05 -9.60
C TYR A 215 -14.52 0.65 -9.76
N TRP A 216 -13.23 0.46 -9.48
CA TRP A 216 -12.62 -0.88 -9.36
C TRP A 216 -12.61 -1.34 -7.91
N SER A 217 -12.95 -2.62 -7.63
CA SER A 217 -12.79 -3.19 -6.28
C SER A 217 -11.33 -3.04 -5.81
N ASP A 218 -10.42 -3.40 -6.71
CA ASP A 218 -8.99 -3.23 -6.56
C ASP A 218 -8.53 -1.98 -7.34
N THR A 219 -8.47 -0.85 -6.65
CA THR A 219 -8.01 0.44 -7.19
C THR A 219 -6.49 0.44 -7.42
N PRO A 220 -5.98 1.10 -8.47
CA PRO A 220 -4.55 1.30 -8.68
C PRO A 220 -3.83 1.79 -7.41
N GLY A 221 -2.71 1.14 -7.08
CA GLY A 221 -1.89 1.49 -5.93
C GLY A 221 -1.09 2.77 -6.16
N LEU A 222 -0.44 2.87 -7.32
CA LEU A 222 0.25 4.09 -7.75
C LEU A 222 -0.26 4.54 -9.13
N GLN A 223 -0.07 5.82 -9.41
CA GLN A 223 -0.26 6.41 -10.73
C GLN A 223 0.94 7.32 -11.07
N LEU A 224 1.36 7.29 -12.33
CA LEU A 224 2.41 8.15 -12.87
C LEU A 224 1.88 8.99 -14.03
N PHE A 225 2.24 10.27 -14.03
CA PHE A 225 2.09 11.20 -15.14
C PHE A 225 3.44 11.69 -15.63
N HIS A 226 3.60 11.84 -16.94
CA HIS A 226 4.73 12.51 -17.56
C HIS A 226 4.25 13.58 -18.53
N LEU A 227 4.67 14.82 -18.28
CA LEU A 227 4.46 15.91 -19.23
C LEU A 227 5.43 15.81 -20.40
N LEU A 228 4.89 15.52 -21.60
CA LEU A 228 5.67 15.43 -22.83
C LEU A 228 5.72 16.77 -23.58
N TYR A 229 4.62 17.53 -23.55
CA TYR A 229 4.51 18.78 -24.28
C TYR A 229 3.40 19.68 -23.69
N HIS A 230 3.65 20.99 -23.65
CA HIS A 230 2.62 21.99 -23.40
C HIS A 230 3.01 23.35 -24.03
N ASP A 231 2.10 24.00 -24.76
CA ASP A 231 2.32 25.31 -25.40
C ASP A 231 1.27 26.38 -25.06
N GLY A 232 0.53 26.20 -23.96
CA GLY A 232 -0.44 27.17 -23.47
C GLY A 232 -0.25 27.54 -22.01
N THR A 233 -1.34 27.99 -21.40
CA THR A 233 -1.40 28.43 -19.99
C THR A 233 -2.26 27.50 -19.17
N GLY A 234 -2.01 27.45 -17.86
CA GLY A 234 -2.75 26.59 -16.93
C GLY A 234 -2.19 25.16 -16.92
N GLY A 235 -3.07 24.19 -16.69
CA GLY A 235 -2.71 22.78 -16.60
C GLY A 235 -1.84 22.49 -15.37
N THR A 236 -1.90 23.37 -14.38
CA THR A 236 -1.21 23.26 -13.12
C THR A 236 -1.81 22.08 -12.36
N THR A 237 -0.93 21.22 -11.86
CA THR A 237 -1.34 20.06 -11.08
C THR A 237 -1.50 20.48 -9.63
N SER A 238 -2.54 20.04 -8.93
CA SER A 238 -2.56 20.13 -7.47
C SER A 238 -2.36 18.77 -6.82
N LEU A 239 -1.79 18.78 -5.62
CA LEU A 239 -1.60 17.60 -4.78
C LEU A 239 -2.13 17.89 -3.36
N VAL A 240 -2.85 16.92 -2.79
CA VAL A 240 -3.34 16.98 -1.40
C VAL A 240 -3.00 15.68 -0.68
N ASP A 241 -2.40 15.76 0.51
CA ASP A 241 -2.27 14.60 1.38
C ASP A 241 -3.61 14.27 2.04
N ALA A 242 -4.38 13.35 1.46
CA ALA A 242 -5.70 13.01 1.98
C ALA A 242 -5.61 12.36 3.36
N PHE A 243 -4.49 11.75 3.72
CA PHE A 243 -4.31 11.16 5.05
C PHE A 243 -4.16 12.24 6.10
N LYS A 244 -3.41 13.31 5.79
CA LYS A 244 -3.35 14.48 6.66
C LYS A 244 -4.71 15.15 6.78
N CYS A 245 -5.42 15.31 5.67
CA CYS A 245 -6.76 15.89 5.67
C CYS A 245 -7.75 15.04 6.48
N ALA A 246 -7.63 13.70 6.45
CA ALA A 246 -8.45 12.81 7.26
C ALA A 246 -8.18 12.96 8.76
N GLU A 247 -6.92 13.19 9.19
CA GLU A 247 -6.62 13.56 10.58
C GLU A 247 -7.31 14.86 10.99
N ILE A 248 -7.27 15.87 10.11
CA ILE A 248 -7.93 17.18 10.35
C ILE A 248 -9.45 16.99 10.44
N LEU A 249 -10.05 16.20 9.53
CA LEU A 249 -11.48 15.89 9.56
C LEU A 249 -11.85 15.17 10.85
N LYS A 250 -11.07 14.17 11.28
CA LYS A 250 -11.29 13.44 12.53
C LYS A 250 -11.28 14.34 13.75
N GLN A 251 -10.40 15.35 13.77
CA GLN A 251 -10.28 16.30 14.87
C GLN A 251 -11.38 17.37 14.86
N LYS A 252 -11.66 17.97 13.69
CA LYS A 252 -12.59 19.10 13.54
C LYS A 252 -14.04 18.65 13.45
N TYR A 253 -14.29 17.52 12.79
CA TYR A 253 -15.61 17.00 12.45
C TYR A 253 -15.67 15.47 12.63
N PRO A 254 -15.56 14.95 13.86
CA PRO A 254 -15.48 13.50 14.12
C PRO A 254 -16.67 12.71 13.57
N GLU A 255 -17.87 13.28 13.56
CA GLU A 255 -19.05 12.65 12.94
C GLU A 255 -18.90 12.47 11.42
N SER A 256 -18.30 13.44 10.73
CA SER A 256 -18.01 13.31 9.29
C SER A 256 -16.98 12.22 9.00
N TYR A 257 -15.97 12.10 9.86
CA TYR A 257 -14.98 11.03 9.76
C TYR A 257 -15.61 9.64 9.96
N GLU A 258 -16.49 9.50 10.96
CA GLU A 258 -17.23 8.25 11.20
C GLU A 258 -18.07 7.85 9.99
N ILE A 259 -18.84 8.80 9.45
CA ILE A 259 -19.68 8.58 8.26
C ILE A 259 -18.86 8.06 7.07
N PHE A 260 -17.68 8.63 6.83
CA PHE A 260 -16.79 8.19 5.75
C PHE A 260 -16.10 6.85 5.99
N CYS A 261 -16.00 6.39 7.24
CA CYS A 261 -15.51 5.05 7.55
C CYS A 261 -16.61 3.97 7.42
N ARG A 262 -17.88 4.37 7.57
CA ARG A 262 -19.01 3.43 7.66
C ARG A 262 -19.76 3.25 6.35
N ILE A 263 -20.11 4.35 5.66
CA ILE A 263 -21.06 4.30 4.54
C ILE A 263 -20.34 3.89 3.24
N PRO A 264 -20.68 2.74 2.63
CA PRO A 264 -20.14 2.34 1.34
C PRO A 264 -20.64 3.26 0.23
N VAL A 265 -19.76 3.63 -0.70
CA VAL A 265 -20.09 4.52 -1.82
C VAL A 265 -20.04 3.74 -3.14
N PRO A 266 -21.17 3.62 -3.86
CA PRO A 266 -21.20 3.03 -5.19
C PRO A 266 -20.50 3.95 -6.19
N ALA A 267 -19.80 3.36 -7.15
CA ALA A 267 -19.08 4.07 -8.19
C ALA A 267 -19.17 3.33 -9.52
N HIS A 268 -19.03 4.05 -10.64
CA HIS A 268 -19.03 3.45 -11.97
C HIS A 268 -18.10 4.20 -12.94
N SER A 269 -17.63 3.49 -13.96
CA SER A 269 -17.11 4.07 -15.21
C SER A 269 -17.88 3.46 -16.37
N ALA A 270 -18.57 4.30 -17.14
CA ALA A 270 -19.47 3.87 -18.21
C ALA A 270 -19.37 4.77 -19.47
N GLY A 271 -18.18 5.33 -19.72
CA GLY A 271 -17.95 6.23 -20.86
C GLY A 271 -17.90 5.52 -22.21
N GLU A 272 -17.50 4.25 -22.26
CA GLU A 272 -17.37 3.49 -23.51
C GLU A 272 -18.57 2.55 -23.72
N GLU A 273 -19.04 2.40 -24.96
CA GLU A 273 -20.25 1.63 -25.31
C GLU A 273 -20.24 0.19 -24.77
N LYS A 274 -19.06 -0.43 -24.70
CA LYS A 274 -18.88 -1.83 -24.28
C LYS A 274 -18.32 -1.99 -22.87
N VAL A 275 -18.14 -0.90 -22.12
CA VAL A 275 -17.51 -0.92 -20.80
C VAL A 275 -18.41 -0.20 -19.80
N CYS A 276 -18.88 -0.94 -18.80
CA CYS A 276 -19.51 -0.39 -17.61
C CYS A 276 -18.92 -1.10 -16.39
N ILE A 277 -17.94 -0.48 -15.76
CA ILE A 277 -17.23 -1.06 -14.61
C ILE A 277 -17.85 -0.52 -13.33
N GLN A 278 -18.12 -1.43 -12.40
CA GLN A 278 -18.54 -1.14 -11.04
C GLN A 278 -17.76 -2.07 -10.10
N PRO A 279 -17.51 -1.68 -8.84
CA PRO A 279 -16.82 -2.55 -7.92
C PRO A 279 -17.77 -3.66 -7.47
N ASP A 280 -17.23 -4.86 -7.29
CA ASP A 280 -17.96 -6.05 -6.81
C ASP A 280 -18.60 -5.82 -5.43
N GLU A 281 -17.91 -5.04 -4.59
CA GLU A 281 -18.45 -4.52 -3.33
C GLU A 281 -18.17 -3.03 -3.21
N TYR A 282 -19.19 -2.28 -2.77
CA TYR A 282 -19.03 -0.86 -2.44
C TYR A 282 -18.17 -0.73 -1.19
N ASN A 283 -17.22 0.21 -1.23
CA ASN A 283 -16.31 0.47 -0.12
C ASN A 283 -16.57 1.88 0.46
N PRO A 284 -16.37 2.10 1.76
CA PRO A 284 -16.39 3.44 2.33
C PRO A 284 -15.28 4.33 1.76
N ILE A 285 -15.45 5.65 1.87
CA ILE A 285 -14.43 6.63 1.45
C ILE A 285 -13.14 6.42 2.24
N PHE A 286 -13.22 6.16 3.55
CA PHE A 286 -12.09 5.85 4.41
C PHE A 286 -12.08 4.36 4.73
N LYS A 287 -11.23 3.61 4.03
CA LYS A 287 -11.00 2.21 4.34
C LYS A 287 -9.99 2.09 5.45
N LEU A 288 -10.36 1.41 6.53
CA LEU A 288 -9.48 1.14 7.67
C LEU A 288 -8.87 -0.26 7.57
N ASP A 289 -7.70 -0.46 8.15
CA ASP A 289 -7.12 -1.78 8.37
C ASP A 289 -7.70 -2.48 9.61
N ASP A 290 -7.21 -3.68 9.91
CA ASP A 290 -7.64 -4.50 11.06
C ASP A 290 -7.33 -3.88 12.43
N GLN A 291 -6.47 -2.85 12.46
CA GLN A 291 -6.08 -2.08 13.64
C GLN A 291 -6.81 -0.72 13.70
N GLY A 292 -7.76 -0.48 12.79
CA GLY A 292 -8.52 0.76 12.71
C GLY A 292 -7.71 1.96 12.22
N GLN A 293 -6.54 1.73 11.60
CA GLN A 293 -5.74 2.78 10.97
C GLN A 293 -6.22 3.02 9.54
N LEU A 294 -6.13 4.26 9.07
CA LEU A 294 -6.51 4.61 7.70
C LEU A 294 -5.57 3.92 6.70
N LEU A 295 -6.14 3.03 5.88
CA LEU A 295 -5.41 2.24 4.88
C LEU A 295 -5.48 2.89 3.49
N GLN A 296 -6.63 3.47 3.15
CA GLN A 296 -6.90 4.05 1.84
C GLN A 296 -8.00 5.13 1.91
N VAL A 297 -7.87 6.15 1.07
CA VAL A 297 -8.95 7.11 0.77
C VAL A 297 -9.46 6.91 -0.66
N ARG A 298 -10.75 6.63 -0.81
CA ARG A 298 -11.46 6.41 -2.09
C ARG A 298 -12.38 7.59 -2.36
N TRP A 299 -11.92 8.57 -3.12
CA TRP A 299 -12.65 9.81 -3.31
C TRP A 299 -12.58 10.24 -4.77
N ASN A 300 -13.69 10.10 -5.47
CA ASN A 300 -13.90 10.72 -6.78
C ASN A 300 -15.39 11.03 -6.92
N GLN A 301 -15.73 12.32 -6.98
CA GLN A 301 -17.12 12.74 -7.10
C GLN A 301 -17.71 12.41 -8.47
N SER A 302 -16.87 12.35 -9.50
CA SER A 302 -17.29 12.06 -10.88
C SER A 302 -17.62 10.58 -11.07
N ASP A 303 -16.91 9.69 -10.39
CA ASP A 303 -17.16 8.25 -10.43
C ASP A 303 -18.41 7.84 -9.63
N ARG A 304 -18.83 8.67 -8.66
CA ARG A 304 -19.86 8.30 -7.68
C ARG A 304 -21.21 8.04 -8.36
N SER A 305 -21.72 6.83 -8.17
CA SER A 305 -23.05 6.41 -8.65
C SER A 305 -24.18 6.96 -7.77
N THR A 306 -25.42 6.76 -8.22
CA THR A 306 -26.61 6.97 -7.40
C THR A 306 -26.54 6.13 -6.13
N MET A 307 -26.77 6.78 -4.99
CA MET A 307 -26.88 6.13 -3.68
C MET A 307 -28.36 6.02 -3.30
N ASP A 308 -28.96 4.85 -3.56
CA ASP A 308 -30.38 4.55 -3.29
C ASP A 308 -30.59 3.47 -2.23
N ASN A 309 -29.51 2.87 -1.72
CA ASN A 309 -29.54 1.89 -0.64
C ASN A 309 -28.91 2.47 0.64
N TRP A 310 -29.74 2.80 1.63
CA TRP A 310 -29.33 3.39 2.90
C TRP A 310 -29.91 2.61 4.06
N GLU A 311 -29.11 2.35 5.10
CA GLU A 311 -29.58 1.69 6.32
C GLU A 311 -30.49 2.62 7.13
N ASN A 312 -30.07 3.88 7.33
CA ASN A 312 -30.80 4.89 8.10
C ASN A 312 -30.97 6.19 7.30
N PRO A 313 -31.80 6.22 6.25
CA PRO A 313 -31.86 7.33 5.29
C PRO A 313 -32.18 8.69 5.93
N GLU A 314 -33.04 8.74 6.95
CA GLU A 314 -33.43 9.99 7.63
C GLU A 314 -32.23 10.69 8.31
N THR A 315 -31.30 9.91 8.88
CA THR A 315 -30.14 10.44 9.60
C THR A 315 -28.89 10.48 8.74
N ASP A 316 -28.63 9.42 7.97
CA ASP A 316 -27.36 9.24 7.27
C ASP A 316 -27.27 10.10 6.01
N ILE A 317 -28.37 10.31 5.28
CA ILE A 317 -28.33 11.14 4.06
C ILE A 317 -27.89 12.58 4.40
N PRO A 318 -28.56 13.33 5.30
CA PRO A 318 -28.12 14.70 5.62
C PRO A 318 -26.68 14.77 6.16
N ARG A 319 -26.29 13.79 6.97
CA ARG A 319 -24.94 13.69 7.55
C ARG A 319 -23.87 13.40 6.51
N PHE A 320 -24.14 12.52 5.55
CA PHE A 320 -23.23 12.22 4.45
C PHE A 320 -22.96 13.45 3.57
N TYR A 321 -24.01 14.19 3.20
CA TYR A 321 -23.83 15.43 2.46
C TYR A 321 -23.14 16.54 3.28
N GLN A 322 -23.34 16.59 4.60
CA GLN A 322 -22.57 17.48 5.47
C GLN A 322 -21.10 17.06 5.55
N ALA A 323 -20.82 15.75 5.62
CA ALA A 323 -19.46 15.21 5.62
C ALA A 323 -18.73 15.56 4.32
N ILE A 324 -19.40 15.47 3.17
CA ILE A 324 -18.88 15.94 1.88
C ILE A 324 -18.50 17.43 1.94
N ARG A 325 -19.37 18.29 2.48
CA ARG A 325 -19.07 19.74 2.59
C ARG A 325 -17.84 19.99 3.47
N ASN A 326 -17.80 19.39 4.65
CA ASN A 326 -16.68 19.50 5.58
C ASN A 326 -15.37 18.97 4.96
N TRP A 327 -15.46 17.89 4.19
CA TRP A 327 -14.31 17.29 3.50
C TRP A 327 -13.77 18.18 2.40
N VAL A 328 -14.66 18.66 1.52
CA VAL A 328 -14.29 19.57 0.42
C VAL A 328 -13.67 20.86 0.98
N GLU A 329 -14.23 21.43 2.05
CA GLU A 329 -13.65 22.58 2.76
C GLU A 329 -12.19 22.33 3.18
N ILE A 330 -11.89 21.14 3.72
CA ILE A 330 -10.55 20.79 4.18
C ILE A 330 -9.61 20.58 3.00
N ILE A 331 -9.96 19.74 2.02
CA ILE A 331 -9.04 19.35 0.96
C ILE A 331 -8.74 20.47 -0.05
N THR A 332 -9.62 21.48 -0.13
CA THR A 332 -9.43 22.67 -0.99
C THR A 332 -8.85 23.87 -0.23
N SER A 333 -8.57 23.72 1.07
CA SER A 333 -7.89 24.77 1.83
C SER A 333 -6.49 25.01 1.27
N PRO A 334 -6.05 26.27 1.10
CA PRO A 334 -4.68 26.60 0.67
C PRO A 334 -3.58 26.04 1.59
N GLU A 335 -3.93 25.69 2.83
CA GLU A 335 -2.99 25.01 3.72
C GLU A 335 -2.76 23.55 3.31
N ASN A 336 -3.72 22.90 2.65
CA ASN A 336 -3.67 21.47 2.33
C ASN A 336 -3.42 21.18 0.84
N GLU A 337 -3.78 22.10 -0.04
CA GLU A 337 -3.66 21.93 -1.49
C GLU A 337 -2.41 22.61 -2.06
N MET A 338 -1.43 21.80 -2.44
CA MET A 338 -0.20 22.27 -3.08
C MET A 338 -0.39 22.35 -4.59
N TRP A 339 -0.21 23.53 -5.17
CA TRP A 339 -0.22 23.73 -6.61
C TRP A 339 1.21 23.66 -7.17
N TYR A 340 1.40 22.85 -8.21
CA TYR A 340 2.69 22.60 -8.84
C TYR A 340 2.57 22.57 -10.37
N GLN A 341 3.38 23.40 -11.02
CA GLN A 341 3.46 23.44 -12.48
C GLN A 341 4.53 22.45 -12.97
N MET A 342 4.10 21.35 -13.56
CA MET A 342 5.02 20.41 -14.22
C MET A 342 5.63 21.04 -15.49
N LYS A 343 6.85 20.62 -15.81
CA LYS A 343 7.57 20.97 -17.04
C LYS A 343 7.73 19.75 -17.96
N PRO A 344 7.83 19.92 -19.29
CA PRO A 344 8.19 18.83 -20.17
C PRO A 344 9.48 18.12 -19.71
N GLY A 345 9.47 16.78 -19.69
CA GLY A 345 10.60 15.96 -19.23
C GLY A 345 10.61 15.68 -17.73
N GLN A 346 9.47 15.91 -17.06
CA GLN A 346 9.29 15.62 -15.66
C GLN A 346 8.12 14.67 -15.44
N CYS A 347 8.36 13.60 -14.69
CA CYS A 347 7.31 12.72 -14.21
C CYS A 347 6.88 13.08 -12.79
N LEU A 348 5.61 12.81 -12.49
CA LEU A 348 5.03 12.83 -11.17
C LEU A 348 4.42 11.44 -10.91
N ILE A 349 4.91 10.74 -9.90
CA ILE A 349 4.33 9.48 -9.44
C ILE A 349 3.79 9.66 -8.02
N PHE A 350 2.63 9.08 -7.74
CA PHE A 350 1.97 9.23 -6.45
C PHE A 350 1.22 7.97 -6.03
N ASP A 351 1.06 7.85 -4.71
CA ASP A 351 0.25 6.84 -4.04
C ASP A 351 -1.22 7.20 -4.21
N ASN A 352 -1.87 6.56 -5.18
CA ASN A 352 -3.26 6.81 -5.53
C ASN A 352 -4.23 6.36 -4.42
N TRP A 353 -3.76 5.67 -3.37
CA TRP A 353 -4.57 5.40 -2.19
C TRP A 353 -4.55 6.54 -1.15
N ARG A 354 -3.62 7.50 -1.30
CA ARG A 354 -3.35 8.55 -0.30
C ARG A 354 -3.38 9.97 -0.85
N VAL A 355 -2.73 10.23 -1.98
CA VAL A 355 -2.52 11.59 -2.48
C VAL A 355 -3.57 11.88 -3.53
N PHE A 356 -4.38 12.91 -3.28
CA PHE A 356 -5.28 13.41 -4.31
C PHE A 356 -4.48 14.21 -5.31
N HIS A 357 -4.95 14.16 -6.54
CA HIS A 357 -4.42 14.96 -7.62
C HIS A 357 -5.56 15.66 -8.36
N SER A 358 -5.22 16.77 -8.99
CA SER A 358 -6.18 17.62 -9.70
C SER A 358 -5.47 18.37 -10.84
N ARG A 359 -6.23 19.03 -11.72
CA ARG A 359 -5.69 19.87 -12.80
C ARG A 359 -6.54 21.12 -13.02
N SER A 360 -5.88 22.25 -13.18
CA SER A 360 -6.48 23.59 -13.20
C SER A 360 -6.97 24.16 -14.55
N GLU A 361 -7.78 23.55 -15.41
CA GLU A 361 -8.07 24.10 -16.77
C GLU A 361 -6.82 24.48 -17.63
N PHE A 362 -6.87 24.42 -18.96
CA PHE A 362 -5.74 24.92 -19.77
C PHE A 362 -6.12 25.34 -21.18
N THR A 363 -5.21 26.08 -21.80
CA THR A 363 -5.22 26.45 -23.21
C THR A 363 -4.09 25.77 -23.97
N GLY A 364 -4.15 25.77 -25.30
CA GLY A 364 -3.11 25.17 -26.15
C GLY A 364 -3.11 23.64 -26.10
N LYS A 365 -2.10 23.05 -26.74
CA LYS A 365 -1.89 21.61 -26.77
C LYS A 365 -1.18 21.17 -25.49
N ARG A 366 -1.61 20.03 -24.95
CA ARG A 366 -0.98 19.34 -23.82
C ARG A 366 -0.93 17.85 -24.10
N ARG A 367 0.24 17.24 -24.01
CA ARG A 367 0.45 15.79 -24.20
C ARG A 367 1.02 15.19 -22.93
N LEU A 368 0.34 14.19 -22.41
CA LEU A 368 0.74 13.40 -21.25
C LEU A 368 0.87 11.94 -21.65
N CYS A 369 1.77 11.24 -21.00
CA CYS A 369 1.68 9.78 -20.90
C CYS A 369 1.71 9.36 -19.44
N GLY A 370 1.32 8.11 -19.17
CA GLY A 370 1.19 7.62 -17.82
C GLY A 370 0.82 6.15 -17.73
N ALA A 371 0.79 5.69 -16.48
CA ALA A 371 0.61 4.29 -16.14
C ALA A 371 0.06 4.13 -14.72
N TYR A 372 -0.61 3.01 -14.50
CA TYR A 372 -1.04 2.54 -13.18
C TYR A 372 -0.16 1.37 -12.72
N PHE A 373 -0.04 1.21 -11.40
CA PHE A 373 0.72 0.12 -10.78
C PHE A 373 -0.06 -0.54 -9.66
N GLU A 374 0.20 -1.83 -9.45
CA GLU A 374 -0.37 -2.54 -8.31
C GLU A 374 0.26 -2.15 -6.97
N ARG A 375 -0.57 -2.17 -5.93
CA ARG A 375 -0.15 -1.82 -4.57
C ARG A 375 0.76 -2.87 -3.96
N ASP A 376 0.42 -4.14 -4.12
CA ASP A 376 1.12 -5.25 -3.46
C ASP A 376 2.55 -5.40 -3.96
N ASP A 377 2.76 -5.34 -5.28
CA ASP A 377 4.08 -5.38 -5.90
C ASP A 377 4.94 -4.17 -5.48
N PHE A 378 4.34 -2.98 -5.40
CA PHE A 378 5.05 -1.80 -4.89
C PHE A 378 5.47 -1.97 -3.43
N VAL A 379 4.56 -2.43 -2.55
CA VAL A 379 4.85 -2.65 -1.13
C VAL A 379 5.88 -3.75 -0.93
N SER A 380 5.85 -4.81 -1.75
CA SER A 380 6.85 -5.87 -1.77
C SER A 380 8.24 -5.32 -2.11
N ARG A 381 8.37 -4.62 -3.25
CA ARG A 381 9.63 -4.02 -3.71
C ARG A 381 10.18 -3.02 -2.69
N LEU A 382 9.33 -2.16 -2.13
CA LEU A 382 9.69 -1.24 -1.05
C LEU A 382 10.28 -1.95 0.17
N LYS A 383 9.58 -2.97 0.69
CA LYS A 383 10.02 -3.72 1.88
C LYS A 383 11.36 -4.42 1.63
N LEU A 384 11.53 -5.03 0.46
CA LEU A 384 12.78 -5.72 0.09
C LEU A 384 13.96 -4.75 -0.01
N LEU A 385 13.79 -3.61 -0.69
CA LEU A 385 14.87 -2.61 -0.87
C LEU A 385 15.22 -1.88 0.43
N VAL A 386 14.22 -1.57 1.26
CA VAL A 386 14.42 -0.75 2.45
C VAL A 386 14.84 -1.57 3.67
N LEU A 387 14.16 -2.69 3.93
CA LEU A 387 14.36 -3.52 5.13
C LEU A 387 15.30 -4.71 4.88
N GLY A 388 15.50 -5.09 3.62
CA GLY A 388 16.31 -6.23 3.24
C GLY A 388 15.52 -7.54 3.27
N ARG A 389 15.92 -8.47 2.40
CA ARG A 389 15.23 -9.75 2.19
C ARG A 389 15.06 -10.56 3.48
N GLN A 390 16.08 -10.63 4.32
CA GLN A 390 16.02 -11.46 5.53
C GLN A 390 14.96 -10.97 6.51
N ALA A 391 14.87 -9.65 6.73
CA ALA A 391 13.87 -9.07 7.63
C ALA A 391 12.43 -9.34 7.15
N VAL A 392 12.21 -9.35 5.83
CA VAL A 392 10.90 -9.68 5.24
C VAL A 392 10.59 -11.17 5.39
N LEU A 393 11.57 -12.05 5.15
CA LEU A 393 11.40 -13.50 5.27
C LEU A 393 11.22 -13.97 6.72
N ASP A 394 11.87 -13.32 7.68
CA ASP A 394 11.71 -13.68 9.09
C ASP A 394 10.28 -13.38 9.59
N ALA A 395 9.64 -12.35 9.02
CA ALA A 395 8.33 -11.87 9.45
C ALA A 395 7.14 -12.63 8.83
N ILE A 396 7.35 -13.47 7.82
CA ILE A 396 6.27 -14.30 7.21
C ILE A 396 6.04 -15.59 7.98
#